data_AF-A0A4Z2EA55-F1
#
_entry.id   AF-A0A4Z2EA55-F1
#
_cell.length_a   1.000
_cell.length_b   1.000
_cell.length_c   1.000
_cell.angle_alpha   90.00
_cell.angle_beta   90.00
_cell.angle_gamma   90.00
#
_symmetry.space_group_name_H-M   'P 1'
#
loop_
_entity.id
_entity.type
_entity.pdbx_description
1 polymer ?
#
loop_
_entity_poly.entity_id
_entity_poly.type
_entity_poly.pdbx_seq_one_letter_code
_entity_poly.pdbx_strand_id
1 'polypeptide(L)'
;MSQVRSHLTHPRFQLTEDEEEADIMWLSRHIKDYRKLSEERPHVMLNQFPCESLVTTKDCMAAVARRVGGGSAPDWLPETFNLQSELPQFVKRHQERQRRSGPHGATPRKTRAANQLGEDNHWICKPWNLARGLDTHVTNNMDYIIRQRESTPKTSAPPLNNGSLYHGSRGPEPRPPGPERTFSLDHLDDYQKHFTVMNYSEAAELKQDSSMDHICVPPSQAEVFQAFGEFFRAAASRPAPYGVCPYPASRAIYAVDLMLKWSTAPNGERWFCQNLTRVQELLP
;
A
#
# COMPACT_ATOMS: atom_id res chain seq x y z
N MET A 1 4.15 -18.95 -13.01
CA MET A 1 3.55 -19.43 -14.28
C MET A 1 2.46 -20.50 -14.13
N SER A 2 2.37 -21.25 -13.03
CA SER A 2 1.43 -22.38 -12.92
C SER A 2 -0.04 -21.99 -13.10
N GLN A 3 -0.46 -20.82 -12.58
CA GLN A 3 -1.84 -20.35 -12.73
C GLN A 3 -2.22 -20.07 -14.18
N VAL A 4 -1.40 -19.33 -14.94
CA VAL A 4 -1.68 -19.08 -16.37
C VAL A 4 -1.67 -20.38 -17.17
N ARG A 5 -0.65 -21.23 -16.97
CA ARG A 5 -0.54 -22.51 -17.69
C ARG A 5 -1.72 -23.45 -17.39
N SER A 6 -2.27 -23.44 -16.18
CA SER A 6 -3.42 -24.29 -15.81
C SER A 6 -4.77 -23.76 -16.30
N HIS A 7 -4.90 -22.47 -16.56
CA HIS A 7 -6.19 -21.85 -16.93
C HIS A 7 -6.28 -21.42 -18.40
N LEU A 8 -5.15 -21.28 -19.11
CA LEU A 8 -5.13 -20.99 -20.55
C LEU A 8 -5.43 -22.26 -21.38
N THR A 9 -6.68 -22.70 -21.34
CA THR A 9 -7.14 -23.96 -21.93
C THR A 9 -7.84 -23.79 -23.28
N HIS A 10 -8.05 -22.54 -23.72
CA HIS A 10 -8.79 -22.27 -24.95
C HIS A 10 -7.95 -22.67 -26.19
N PRO A 11 -8.49 -23.43 -27.16
CA PRO A 11 -7.72 -24.07 -28.26
C PRO A 11 -7.04 -23.10 -29.22
N ARG A 12 -7.46 -21.83 -29.23
CA ARG A 12 -6.79 -20.73 -29.97
C ARG A 12 -5.45 -20.29 -29.39
N PHE A 13 -5.08 -20.76 -28.19
CA PHE A 13 -3.82 -20.40 -27.56
C PHE A 13 -2.92 -21.62 -27.49
N GLN A 14 -1.66 -21.42 -27.83
CA GLN A 14 -0.59 -22.39 -27.67
C GLN A 14 0.50 -21.76 -26.81
N LEU A 15 0.98 -22.52 -25.83
CA LEU A 15 2.13 -22.10 -25.04
C LEU A 15 3.40 -22.38 -25.85
N THR A 16 4.28 -21.39 -25.94
CA THR A 16 5.63 -21.53 -26.47
C THR A 16 6.64 -21.01 -25.45
N GLU A 17 7.85 -21.55 -25.49
CA GLU A 17 9.00 -21.05 -24.73
C GLU A 17 9.92 -20.18 -25.60
N ASP A 18 9.70 -20.17 -26.92
CA ASP A 18 10.37 -19.25 -27.84
C ASP A 18 9.64 -17.91 -27.86
N GLU A 19 10.35 -16.87 -27.41
CA GLU A 19 9.83 -15.52 -27.36
C GLU A 19 9.65 -14.89 -28.74
N GLU A 20 10.45 -15.29 -29.74
CA GLU A 20 10.40 -14.75 -31.11
C GLU A 20 9.14 -15.21 -31.85
N GLU A 21 8.62 -16.39 -31.50
CA GLU A 21 7.38 -16.95 -32.07
C GLU A 21 6.13 -16.48 -31.31
N ALA A 22 6.27 -15.88 -30.13
CA ALA A 22 5.14 -15.59 -29.25
C ALA A 22 4.33 -14.36 -29.70
N ASP A 23 3.03 -14.52 -29.95
CA ASP A 23 2.10 -13.40 -30.19
C ASP A 23 1.74 -12.63 -28.90
N ILE A 24 1.90 -13.28 -27.74
CA ILE A 24 1.61 -12.71 -26.42
C ILE A 24 2.81 -12.99 -25.53
N MET A 25 3.49 -11.93 -25.11
CA MET A 25 4.58 -12.00 -24.15
C MET A 25 4.01 -11.85 -22.74
N TRP A 26 3.95 -12.98 -22.03
CA TRP A 26 3.52 -13.05 -20.63
C TRP A 26 4.74 -13.30 -19.73
N LEU A 27 5.43 -12.21 -19.37
CA LEU A 27 6.75 -12.26 -18.74
C LEU A 27 6.69 -11.93 -17.25
N SER A 28 7.55 -12.61 -16.47
CA SER A 28 7.82 -12.28 -15.05
C SER A 28 8.94 -11.26 -14.86
N ARG A 29 9.65 -10.91 -15.94
CA ARG A 29 10.75 -9.93 -15.94
C ARG A 29 10.30 -8.63 -16.59
N HIS A 30 10.94 -7.53 -16.22
CA HIS A 30 10.60 -6.22 -16.77
C HIS A 30 11.02 -6.07 -18.24
N ILE A 31 10.08 -5.60 -19.06
CA ILE A 31 10.37 -5.11 -20.40
C ILE A 31 11.05 -3.75 -20.28
N LYS A 32 12.20 -3.58 -20.96
CA LYS A 32 12.99 -2.33 -20.92
C LYS A 32 12.90 -1.56 -22.22
N ASP A 33 12.95 -2.26 -23.36
CA ASP A 33 13.01 -1.66 -24.68
C ASP A 33 11.68 -1.75 -25.42
N TYR A 34 10.71 -0.97 -24.93
CA TYR A 34 9.40 -0.86 -25.55
C TYR A 34 9.46 -0.24 -26.96
N ARG A 35 10.47 0.61 -27.23
CA ARG A 35 10.66 1.22 -28.56
C ARG A 35 10.97 0.14 -29.59
N LYS A 36 12.00 -0.67 -29.33
CA LYS A 36 12.37 -1.78 -30.21
C LYS A 36 11.19 -2.71 -30.48
N LEU A 37 10.46 -3.13 -29.42
CA LEU A 37 9.28 -3.97 -29.57
C LEU A 37 8.19 -3.31 -30.42
N SER A 38 7.94 -2.00 -30.26
CA SER A 38 6.93 -1.31 -31.08
C SER A 38 7.32 -1.14 -32.54
N GLU A 39 8.62 -1.08 -32.84
CA GLU A 39 9.13 -0.92 -34.20
C GLU A 39 9.22 -2.26 -34.93
N GLU A 40 9.70 -3.30 -34.25
CA GLU A 40 9.97 -4.61 -34.86
C GLU A 40 8.78 -5.56 -34.77
N ARG A 41 8.01 -5.53 -33.67
CA ARG A 41 6.92 -6.48 -33.38
C ARG A 41 5.66 -5.79 -32.84
N PRO A 42 5.07 -4.84 -33.59
CA PRO A 42 3.93 -4.03 -33.12
C PRO A 42 2.65 -4.81 -32.83
N HIS A 43 2.54 -6.05 -33.31
CA HIS A 43 1.38 -6.93 -33.12
C HIS A 43 1.42 -7.68 -31.79
N VAL A 44 2.59 -7.78 -31.14
CA VAL A 44 2.78 -8.60 -29.94
C VAL A 44 2.12 -7.94 -28.73
N MET A 45 1.29 -8.70 -28.04
CA MET A 45 0.65 -8.24 -26.81
C MET A 45 1.57 -8.42 -25.60
N LEU A 46 1.60 -7.43 -24.71
CA LEU A 46 2.49 -7.39 -23.55
C LEU A 46 1.68 -7.42 -22.26
N ASN A 47 2.21 -8.07 -21.22
CA ASN A 47 1.60 -8.07 -19.89
C ASN A 47 2.01 -6.89 -18.97
N GLN A 48 2.63 -5.85 -19.54
CA GLN A 48 3.26 -4.72 -18.81
C GLN A 48 3.13 -3.41 -19.59
N PHE A 49 3.29 -2.26 -18.91
CA PHE A 49 3.28 -0.94 -19.56
C PHE A 49 4.64 -0.21 -19.48
N PRO A 50 4.99 0.64 -20.47
CA PRO A 50 6.10 1.57 -20.33
C PRO A 50 5.91 2.49 -19.11
N CYS A 51 6.99 2.71 -18.36
CA CYS A 51 7.00 3.55 -17.15
C CYS A 51 6.08 3.07 -16.02
N GLU A 52 5.69 1.79 -16.01
CA GLU A 52 4.81 1.19 -14.99
C GLU A 52 5.36 1.24 -13.55
N SER A 53 6.68 1.40 -13.39
CA SER A 53 7.30 1.68 -12.08
C SER A 53 6.71 2.90 -11.38
N LEU A 54 6.12 3.85 -12.13
CA LEU A 54 5.43 5.02 -11.60
C LEU A 54 4.23 4.67 -10.72
N VAL A 55 3.57 3.54 -10.99
CA VAL A 55 2.43 3.07 -10.20
C VAL A 55 2.82 1.95 -9.23
N THR A 56 3.81 1.13 -9.55
CA THR A 56 4.16 -0.05 -8.74
C THR A 56 5.22 0.18 -7.67
N THR A 57 5.98 1.28 -7.74
CA THR A 57 6.99 1.64 -6.73
C THR A 57 6.44 2.66 -5.73
N LYS A 58 6.67 2.46 -4.43
CA LYS A 58 5.97 3.21 -3.36
C LYS A 58 6.19 4.71 -3.40
N ASP A 59 7.43 5.14 -3.65
CA ASP A 59 7.80 6.56 -3.69
C ASP A 59 7.22 7.24 -4.94
N CYS A 60 7.29 6.57 -6.09
CA CYS A 60 6.71 7.05 -7.33
C CYS A 60 5.19 7.11 -7.26
N MET A 61 4.55 6.08 -6.68
CA MET A 61 3.11 6.07 -6.40
C MET A 61 2.72 7.27 -5.55
N ALA A 62 3.46 7.55 -4.47
CA ALA A 62 3.19 8.72 -3.62
C ALA A 62 3.35 10.04 -4.39
N ALA A 63 4.41 10.18 -5.18
CA ALA A 63 4.66 11.36 -6.00
C ALA A 63 3.59 11.58 -7.10
N VAL A 64 3.11 10.50 -7.73
CA VAL A 64 2.05 10.54 -8.74
C VAL A 64 0.71 10.87 -8.10
N ALA A 65 0.38 10.23 -6.98
CA ALA A 65 -0.86 10.48 -6.24
C ALA A 65 -0.96 11.95 -5.79
N ARG A 66 0.14 12.59 -5.38
CA ARG A 66 0.17 14.02 -5.06
C ARG A 66 -0.22 14.94 -6.23
N ARG A 67 -0.15 14.47 -7.48
CA ARG A 67 -0.61 15.26 -8.65
C ARG A 67 -2.13 15.44 -8.61
N VAL A 68 -2.86 14.48 -8.06
CA VAL A 68 -4.33 14.56 -7.89
C VAL A 68 -4.69 15.74 -6.98
N GLY A 69 -3.97 15.91 -5.87
CA GLY A 69 -4.17 17.00 -4.91
C GLY A 69 -3.39 18.28 -5.22
N GLY A 70 -2.95 18.51 -6.46
CA GLY A 70 -2.22 19.73 -6.83
C GLY A 70 -0.89 19.93 -6.09
N GLY A 71 -0.23 18.85 -5.68
CA GLY A 71 1.00 18.84 -4.88
C GLY A 71 0.80 18.37 -3.44
N SER A 72 -0.44 18.33 -2.95
CA SER A 72 -0.79 17.72 -1.66
C SER A 72 -1.21 16.26 -1.82
N ALA A 73 -1.04 15.45 -0.76
CA ALA A 73 -1.50 14.07 -0.76
C ALA A 73 -3.05 14.03 -0.72
N PRO A 74 -3.71 13.25 -1.59
CA PRO A 74 -5.15 13.05 -1.50
C PRO A 74 -5.51 12.25 -0.24
N ASP A 75 -6.77 12.35 0.22
CA ASP A 75 -7.22 11.73 1.48
C ASP A 75 -7.07 10.21 1.50
N TRP A 76 -7.12 9.57 0.33
CA TRP A 76 -6.94 8.13 0.18
C TRP A 76 -5.46 7.70 0.16
N LEU A 77 -4.50 8.62 0.23
CA LEU A 77 -3.07 8.33 0.31
C LEU A 77 -2.53 8.74 1.69
N PRO A 78 -1.92 7.80 2.45
CA PRO A 78 -1.19 8.16 3.66
C PRO A 78 -0.08 9.19 3.36
N GLU A 79 0.11 10.15 4.28
CA GLU A 79 1.23 11.09 4.23
C GLU A 79 2.55 10.30 4.07
N THR A 80 3.21 10.44 2.93
CA THR A 80 4.36 9.62 2.56
C THR A 80 5.50 10.49 2.03
N PHE A 81 6.67 10.34 2.63
CA PHE A 81 7.90 11.04 2.25
C PHE A 81 8.92 10.05 1.68
N ASN A 82 9.53 10.39 0.55
CA ASN A 82 10.76 9.74 0.11
C ASN A 82 11.93 10.27 0.95
N LEU A 83 12.52 9.45 1.82
CA LEU A 83 13.56 9.93 2.73
C LEU A 83 14.84 10.36 1.98
N GLN A 84 15.05 9.94 0.74
CA GLN A 84 16.21 10.38 -0.04
C GLN A 84 16.06 11.81 -0.56
N SER A 85 14.90 12.17 -1.11
CA SER A 85 14.65 13.48 -1.73
C SER A 85 13.86 14.46 -0.85
N GLU A 86 13.09 13.97 0.12
CA GLU A 86 12.15 14.73 0.95
C GLU A 86 12.52 14.72 2.45
N LEU A 87 13.80 14.45 2.79
CA LEU A 87 14.22 14.41 4.20
C LEU A 87 13.90 15.71 4.97
N PRO A 88 14.19 16.93 4.46
CA PRO A 88 13.89 18.15 5.20
C PRO A 88 12.40 18.31 5.51
N GLN A 89 11.53 17.94 4.56
CA GLN A 89 10.07 17.97 4.71
C GLN A 89 9.62 16.97 5.78
N PHE A 90 10.17 15.75 5.75
CA PHE A 90 9.94 14.75 6.77
C PHE A 90 10.38 15.23 8.16
N VAL A 91 11.59 15.77 8.31
CA VAL A 91 12.12 16.26 9.59
C VAL A 91 11.24 17.38 10.15
N LYS A 92 10.84 18.34 9.31
CA LYS A 92 9.91 19.40 9.70
C LYS A 92 8.61 18.80 10.24
N ARG A 93 8.02 17.85 9.51
CA ARG A 93 6.77 17.20 9.89
C ARG A 93 6.86 16.40 11.17
N HIS A 94 7.94 15.62 11.35
CA HIS A 94 8.22 14.87 12.57
C HIS A 94 8.31 15.79 13.79
N GLN A 95 9.06 16.89 13.68
CA GLN A 95 9.17 17.88 14.76
C GLN A 95 7.85 18.59 15.05
N GLU A 96 7.02 18.89 14.05
CA GLU A 96 5.69 19.46 14.25
C GLU A 96 4.78 18.51 15.04
N ARG A 97 4.75 17.22 14.69
CA ARG A 97 4.00 16.19 15.43
C ARG A 97 4.50 16.03 16.86
N GLN A 98 5.82 16.07 17.05
CA GLN A 98 6.45 16.03 18.37
C GLN A 98 6.00 17.20 19.25
N ARG A 99 5.96 18.43 18.71
CA ARG A 99 5.54 19.63 19.46
C ARG A 99 4.07 19.55 19.88
N ARG A 100 3.19 19.00 19.02
CA ARG A 100 1.76 18.81 19.34
C ARG A 100 1.50 17.75 20.41
N SER A 101 2.37 16.74 20.49
CA SER A 101 2.22 15.61 21.42
C SER A 101 2.76 15.89 22.83
N GLY A 102 3.42 17.03 23.04
CA GLY A 102 4.06 17.40 24.31
C GLY A 102 5.37 16.63 24.60
N PRO A 103 6.15 17.03 25.62
CA PRO A 103 7.38 16.34 26.00
C PRO A 103 7.13 14.91 26.47
N HIS A 104 8.03 13.99 26.10
CA HIS A 104 7.98 12.57 26.49
C HIS A 104 7.87 12.42 28.02
N GLY A 105 6.81 11.74 28.48
CA GLY A 105 6.63 11.35 29.88
C GLY A 105 5.63 12.18 30.70
N ALA A 106 5.03 13.24 30.16
CA ALA A 106 3.91 13.90 30.82
C ALA A 106 2.62 13.12 30.57
N THR A 107 2.17 12.36 31.57
CA THR A 107 0.85 11.70 31.54
C THR A 107 -0.22 12.76 31.22
N PRO A 108 -1.03 12.62 30.15
CA PRO A 108 -2.12 13.53 29.90
C PRO A 108 -3.03 13.52 31.12
N ARG A 109 -3.27 14.69 31.71
CA ARG A 109 -4.28 14.85 32.74
C ARG A 109 -5.60 14.41 32.10
N LYS A 110 -6.11 13.23 32.48
CA LYS A 110 -7.39 12.67 32.00
C LYS A 110 -8.53 13.61 32.42
N THR A 111 -8.71 14.71 31.69
CA THR A 111 -9.95 15.47 31.74
C THR A 111 -10.92 14.81 30.76
N ARG A 112 -12.17 14.63 31.19
CA ARG A 112 -13.24 13.94 30.45
C ARG A 112 -13.61 14.59 29.10
N ALA A 113 -12.89 15.63 28.67
CA ALA A 113 -13.12 16.40 27.44
C ALA A 113 -11.97 16.30 26.42
N ALA A 114 -10.88 15.57 26.70
CA ALA A 114 -9.77 15.39 25.77
C ALA A 114 -10.07 14.27 24.75
N ASN A 115 -10.99 14.55 23.83
CA ASN A 115 -11.26 13.73 22.65
C ASN A 115 -10.30 14.09 21.50
N GLN A 116 -9.03 14.34 21.82
CA GLN A 116 -7.96 14.56 20.85
C GLN A 116 -6.76 13.73 21.28
N LEU A 117 -6.71 12.53 20.69
CA LEU A 117 -5.57 11.63 20.68
C LEU A 117 -4.31 12.47 20.39
N GLY A 118 -3.34 12.50 21.30
CA GLY A 118 -2.00 12.99 20.94
C GLY A 118 -1.54 12.22 19.70
N GLU A 119 -1.05 12.92 18.68
CA GLU A 119 -0.61 12.27 17.45
C GLU A 119 0.62 11.41 17.76
N ASP A 120 0.45 10.11 18.01
CA ASP A 120 1.58 9.20 18.19
C ASP A 120 2.57 9.39 17.04
N ASN A 121 3.79 9.81 17.37
CA ASN A 121 4.80 10.20 16.40
C ASN A 121 5.62 9.00 15.90
N HIS A 122 4.99 7.83 15.81
CA HIS A 122 5.55 6.65 15.19
C HIS A 122 5.47 6.77 13.66
N TRP A 123 6.43 6.16 12.99
CA TRP A 123 6.57 6.15 11.53
C TRP A 123 6.92 4.74 11.06
N ILE A 124 6.32 4.33 9.95
CA ILE A 124 6.64 3.10 9.23
C ILE A 124 7.55 3.43 8.04
N CYS A 125 8.79 2.95 8.10
CA CYS A 125 9.80 3.11 7.07
C CYS A 125 9.86 1.84 6.22
N LYS A 126 9.51 1.94 4.94
CA LYS A 126 9.48 0.82 3.99
C LYS A 126 10.45 1.06 2.83
N PRO A 127 11.19 0.04 2.37
CA PRO A 127 11.93 0.13 1.12
C PRO A 127 10.97 0.39 -0.04
N TRP A 128 11.36 1.28 -0.95
CA TRP A 128 10.55 1.67 -2.10
C TRP A 128 10.14 0.48 -2.99
N ASN A 129 11.03 -0.50 -3.19
CA ASN A 129 10.86 -1.62 -4.13
C ASN A 129 10.74 -3.03 -3.50
N LEU A 130 10.90 -3.19 -2.18
CA LEU A 130 10.74 -4.51 -1.53
C LEU A 130 9.27 -4.82 -1.18
N ALA A 131 8.98 -6.11 -1.04
CA ALA A 131 7.65 -6.66 -0.76
C ALA A 131 7.66 -7.50 0.54
N ARG A 132 6.49 -8.02 0.94
CA ARG A 132 6.34 -8.97 2.07
C ARG A 132 6.86 -8.44 3.41
N GLY A 133 6.76 -7.13 3.64
CA GLY A 133 7.22 -6.49 4.87
C GLY A 133 8.73 -6.54 5.11
N LEU A 134 9.51 -6.99 4.12
CA LEU A 134 10.97 -7.07 4.24
C LEU A 134 11.57 -5.67 4.47
N ASP A 135 12.52 -5.61 5.43
CA ASP A 135 13.23 -4.40 5.83
C ASP A 135 12.31 -3.20 6.17
N THR A 136 11.13 -3.51 6.69
CA THR A 136 10.18 -2.50 7.21
C THR A 136 10.42 -2.26 8.70
N HIS A 137 10.48 -0.99 9.09
CA HIS A 137 10.74 -0.58 10.47
C HIS A 137 9.64 0.33 10.97
N VAL A 138 9.15 0.10 12.19
CA VAL A 138 8.20 0.99 12.86
C VAL A 138 8.90 1.60 14.07
N THR A 139 9.05 2.93 14.10
CA THR A 139 9.76 3.63 15.19
C THR A 139 9.33 5.09 15.28
N ASN A 140 9.51 5.72 16.44
CA ASN A 140 9.39 7.16 16.63
C ASN A 140 10.76 7.88 16.69
N ASN A 141 11.87 7.14 16.69
CA ASN A 141 13.22 7.69 16.83
C ASN A 141 13.68 8.34 15.51
N MET A 142 13.76 9.67 15.51
CA MET A 142 14.15 10.45 14.33
C MET A 142 15.55 10.10 13.81
N ASP A 143 16.53 9.93 14.70
CA ASP A 143 17.92 9.61 14.31
C ASP A 143 18.00 8.24 13.64
N TYR A 144 17.25 7.27 14.17
CA TYR A 144 17.13 5.94 13.57
C TYR A 144 16.51 6.03 12.16
N ILE A 145 15.42 6.79 12.00
CA ILE A 145 14.75 6.97 10.70
C ILE A 145 15.68 7.63 9.69
N ILE A 146 16.44 8.65 10.08
CA ILE A 146 17.42 9.31 9.22
C ILE A 146 18.48 8.32 8.74
N ARG A 147 19.02 7.50 9.66
CA ARG A 147 20.03 6.49 9.33
C ARG A 147 19.51 5.37 8.43
N GLN A 148 18.20 5.11 8.40
CA GLN A 148 17.63 4.13 7.46
C GLN A 148 17.90 4.46 5.98
N ARG A 149 18.24 5.72 5.66
CA ARG A 149 18.65 6.13 4.30
C ARG A 149 19.99 5.54 3.86
N GLU A 150 20.85 5.17 4.81
CA GLU A 150 22.20 4.69 4.54
C GLU A 150 22.20 3.22 4.06
N SER A 151 21.12 2.47 4.32
CA SER A 151 21.01 1.06 3.92
C SER A 151 20.32 0.89 2.58
N THR A 152 19.13 1.45 2.39
CA THR A 152 18.31 1.28 1.18
C THR A 152 17.35 2.47 1.04
N PRO A 153 17.03 2.97 -0.16
CA PRO A 153 16.04 4.04 -0.31
C PRO A 153 14.70 3.65 0.32
N LYS A 154 14.20 4.49 1.24
CA LYS A 154 12.96 4.24 1.99
C LYS A 154 11.95 5.36 1.83
N THR A 155 10.70 4.95 1.87
CA THR A 155 9.55 5.82 2.11
C THR A 155 9.16 5.77 3.58
N SER A 156 8.73 6.90 4.14
CA SER A 156 8.25 7.00 5.52
C SER A 156 6.83 7.56 5.54
N ALA A 157 5.95 6.88 6.26
CA ALA A 157 4.56 7.28 6.49
C ALA A 157 4.18 7.04 7.95
N PRO A 158 3.22 7.76 8.53
CA PRO A 158 2.72 7.39 9.85
C PRO A 158 1.97 6.05 9.78
N PRO A 159 2.02 5.20 10.82
CA PRO A 159 1.09 4.08 10.95
C PRO A 159 -0.34 4.60 10.88
N LEU A 160 -1.24 3.78 10.33
CA LEU A 160 -2.66 4.07 10.39
C LEU A 160 -3.14 3.73 11.80
N ASN A 161 -3.05 4.70 12.70
CA ASN A 161 -3.58 4.58 14.06
C ASN A 161 -5.09 4.33 13.96
N ASN A 162 -5.59 3.32 14.68
CA ASN A 162 -6.93 2.75 14.55
C ASN A 162 -7.19 2.01 13.23
N GLY A 163 -6.18 1.33 12.66
CA GLY A 163 -6.46 0.22 11.77
C GLY A 163 -7.15 -0.89 12.56
N SER A 164 -8.38 -1.27 12.20
CA SER A 164 -8.99 -2.46 12.80
C SER A 164 -8.35 -3.71 12.19
N LEU A 165 -7.52 -4.41 12.95
CA LEU A 165 -7.44 -5.87 12.83
C LEU A 165 -8.70 -6.41 13.50
N TYR A 166 -9.76 -6.63 12.73
CA TYR A 166 -10.96 -7.26 13.27
C TYR A 166 -10.69 -8.74 13.52
N HIS A 167 -10.65 -9.13 14.79
CA HIS A 167 -10.74 -10.53 15.21
C HIS A 167 -12.18 -10.81 15.64
N GLY A 168 -12.94 -11.50 14.79
CA GLY A 168 -14.27 -12.00 15.12
C GLY A 168 -14.20 -12.99 16.30
N SER A 169 -14.69 -12.57 17.45
CA SER A 169 -14.93 -13.45 18.60
C SER A 169 -16.38 -13.91 18.56
N ARG A 170 -16.57 -15.19 18.20
CA ARG A 170 -17.53 -16.16 18.79
C ARG A 170 -17.79 -17.31 17.80
N GLY A 171 -17.18 -18.47 18.07
CA GLY A 171 -17.80 -19.76 17.79
C GLY A 171 -18.36 -20.34 19.10
N PRO A 172 -19.32 -21.28 19.07
CA PRO A 172 -20.07 -21.72 20.25
C PRO A 172 -19.30 -22.68 21.18
N GLU A 173 -18.01 -22.94 20.96
CA GLU A 173 -17.21 -23.81 21.84
C GLU A 173 -16.13 -23.04 22.62
N PRO A 174 -15.99 -23.29 23.93
CA PRO A 174 -14.94 -22.68 24.74
C PRO A 174 -13.60 -23.34 24.42
N ARG A 175 -12.80 -22.73 23.54
CA ARG A 175 -11.35 -22.97 23.50
C ARG A 175 -10.67 -22.10 24.56
N PRO A 176 -9.63 -22.60 25.27
CA PRO A 176 -8.86 -21.77 26.19
C PRO A 176 -8.24 -20.61 25.40
N PRO A 177 -8.21 -19.38 25.95
CA PRO A 177 -7.66 -18.23 25.25
C PRO A 177 -6.16 -18.44 25.08
N GLY A 178 -5.72 -18.76 23.86
CA GLY A 178 -4.37 -18.41 23.44
C GLY A 178 -4.22 -16.88 23.44
N PRO A 179 -3.01 -16.32 23.52
CA PRO A 179 -2.83 -14.87 23.56
C PRO A 179 -3.34 -14.23 22.27
N GLU A 180 -4.57 -13.71 22.33
CA GLU A 180 -5.16 -12.87 21.28
C GLU A 180 -4.34 -11.56 21.23
N ARG A 181 -3.60 -11.35 20.14
CA ARG A 181 -2.74 -10.17 20.00
C ARG A 181 -3.55 -9.00 19.45
N THR A 182 -4.17 -8.24 20.35
CA THR A 182 -4.86 -6.99 19.99
C THR A 182 -3.87 -5.99 19.39
N PHE A 183 -4.25 -5.31 18.30
CA PHE A 183 -3.45 -4.23 17.72
C PHE A 183 -3.25 -3.10 18.73
N SER A 184 -2.01 -2.65 18.90
CA SER A 184 -1.64 -1.48 19.68
C SER A 184 -0.22 -1.05 19.31
N LEU A 185 0.13 0.24 19.50
CA LEU A 185 1.44 0.82 19.14
C LEU A 185 2.50 0.59 20.21
N ASP A 186 2.63 -0.64 20.67
CA ASP A 186 3.63 -1.13 21.62
C ASP A 186 4.21 -2.43 21.06
N HIS A 187 5.33 -2.89 21.65
CA HIS A 187 6.01 -4.13 21.22
C HIS A 187 6.19 -4.14 19.68
N LEU A 188 6.79 -3.08 19.13
CA LEU A 188 6.91 -2.83 17.69
C LEU A 188 7.76 -3.88 16.95
N ASP A 189 8.49 -4.69 17.71
CA ASP A 189 9.26 -5.86 17.29
C ASP A 189 8.39 -7.11 17.06
N ASP A 190 7.15 -7.16 17.57
CA ASP A 190 6.23 -8.26 17.28
C ASP A 190 5.69 -8.16 15.85
N TYR A 191 6.37 -8.86 14.94
CA TYR A 191 6.02 -8.86 13.52
C TYR A 191 4.55 -9.24 13.24
N GLN A 192 4.01 -10.24 13.94
CA GLN A 192 2.63 -10.71 13.68
C GLN A 192 1.58 -9.72 14.19
N LYS A 193 1.94 -8.83 15.12
CA LYS A 193 1.06 -7.78 15.63
C LYS A 193 0.89 -6.61 14.64
N HIS A 194 1.94 -6.31 13.88
CA HIS A 194 2.02 -5.10 13.05
C HIS A 194 1.99 -5.36 11.54
N PHE A 195 2.17 -6.61 11.10
CA PHE A 195 2.20 -7.00 9.70
C PHE A 195 1.20 -8.11 9.38
N THR A 196 0.36 -7.87 8.37
CA THR A 196 -0.64 -8.84 7.88
C THR A 196 -0.08 -9.81 6.84
N VAL A 197 1.22 -9.73 6.51
CA VAL A 197 1.86 -10.56 5.47
C VAL A 197 1.76 -12.06 5.78
N MET A 198 1.68 -12.45 7.05
CA MET A 198 1.57 -13.86 7.46
C MET A 198 0.20 -14.49 7.15
N ASN A 199 -0.81 -13.67 6.82
CA ASN A 199 -2.16 -14.12 6.52
C ASN A 199 -2.28 -14.85 5.18
N TYR A 200 -1.22 -14.87 4.36
CA TYR A 200 -1.17 -15.58 3.08
C TYR A 200 -0.59 -17.00 3.17
N SER A 201 -0.23 -17.48 4.36
CA SER A 201 0.21 -18.88 4.52
C SER A 201 -0.99 -19.83 4.51
N GLU A 202 -0.85 -21.02 3.91
CA GLU A 202 -1.93 -22.02 3.87
C GLU A 202 -2.39 -22.47 5.27
N ALA A 203 -1.53 -22.30 6.28
CA ALA A 203 -1.84 -22.59 7.68
C ALA A 203 -2.54 -21.43 8.42
N ALA A 204 -2.69 -20.25 7.78
CA ALA A 204 -3.37 -19.13 8.40
C ALA A 204 -4.90 -19.34 8.35
N GLU A 205 -5.54 -19.44 9.51
CA GLU A 205 -6.99 -19.38 9.62
C GLU A 205 -7.49 -17.97 9.29
N LEU A 206 -7.76 -17.72 8.00
CA LEU A 206 -8.46 -16.51 7.57
C LEU A 206 -9.92 -16.60 8.02
N LYS A 207 -10.32 -15.74 8.96
CA LYS A 207 -11.70 -15.60 9.36
C LYS A 207 -12.39 -14.56 8.49
N GLN A 208 -13.20 -15.02 7.54
CA GLN A 208 -14.11 -14.14 6.81
C GLN A 208 -15.30 -13.81 7.73
N ASP A 209 -15.39 -12.57 8.17
CA ASP A 209 -16.53 -12.10 8.94
C ASP A 209 -17.62 -11.60 7.97
N SER A 210 -18.73 -12.33 7.89
CA SER A 210 -19.91 -11.95 7.11
C SER A 210 -20.79 -10.90 7.83
N SER A 211 -20.45 -10.53 9.08
CA SER A 211 -21.26 -9.64 9.93
C SER A 211 -20.86 -8.16 9.89
N MET A 212 -20.43 -7.66 8.73
CA MET A 212 -20.30 -6.20 8.50
C MET A 212 -21.62 -5.44 8.72
N ASP A 213 -22.76 -6.13 8.79
CA ASP A 213 -24.11 -5.57 8.87
C ASP A 213 -24.45 -4.79 10.15
N HIS A 214 -23.64 -4.85 11.21
CA HIS A 214 -24.06 -4.33 12.52
C HIS A 214 -23.20 -3.23 13.14
N ILE A 215 -22.04 -2.87 12.57
CA ILE A 215 -21.12 -1.91 13.22
C ILE A 215 -20.55 -0.85 12.27
N CYS A 216 -20.57 -1.04 10.94
CA CYS A 216 -19.86 -0.10 10.06
C CYS A 216 -20.32 -0.11 8.61
N VAL A 217 -20.22 1.06 7.96
CA VAL A 217 -20.30 1.19 6.50
C VAL A 217 -18.86 1.11 5.97
N PRO A 218 -18.46 0.01 5.28
CA PRO A 218 -17.19 -0.04 4.59
C PRO A 218 -17.15 1.04 3.50
N PRO A 219 -15.96 1.53 3.09
CA PRO A 219 -15.90 2.45 1.96
C PRO A 219 -16.55 1.79 0.76
N SER A 220 -17.36 2.57 0.04
CA SER A 220 -18.10 2.02 -1.09
C SER A 220 -17.11 1.57 -2.16
N GLN A 221 -17.46 0.51 -2.89
CA GLN A 221 -16.69 0.08 -4.07
C GLN A 221 -16.48 1.26 -5.05
N ALA A 222 -17.44 2.19 -5.11
CA ALA A 222 -17.35 3.40 -5.91
C ALA A 222 -16.24 4.36 -5.43
N GLU A 223 -16.07 4.58 -4.13
CA GLU A 223 -15.00 5.42 -3.56
C GLU A 223 -13.62 4.82 -3.82
N VAL A 224 -13.51 3.50 -3.70
CA VAL A 224 -12.29 2.77 -4.02
C VAL A 224 -11.97 2.92 -5.52
N PHE A 225 -12.95 2.72 -6.39
CA PHE A 225 -12.78 2.88 -7.84
C PHE A 225 -12.49 4.33 -8.24
N GLN A 226 -13.04 5.31 -7.52
CA GLN A 226 -12.72 6.71 -7.73
C GLN A 226 -11.25 6.98 -7.43
N ALA A 227 -10.75 6.55 -6.26
CA ALA A 227 -9.34 6.72 -5.89
C ALA A 227 -8.41 6.10 -6.94
N PHE A 228 -8.72 4.90 -7.43
CA PHE A 228 -7.97 4.28 -8.52
C PHE A 228 -8.05 5.04 -9.83
N GLY A 229 -9.25 5.44 -10.23
CA GLY A 229 -9.45 6.19 -11.47
C GLY A 229 -8.68 7.50 -11.47
N GLU A 230 -8.70 8.24 -10.36
CA GLU A 230 -7.91 9.46 -10.19
C GLU A 230 -6.40 9.17 -10.24
N PHE A 231 -5.95 8.14 -9.53
CA PHE A 231 -4.53 7.75 -9.49
C PHE A 231 -3.99 7.38 -10.88
N PHE A 232 -4.65 6.48 -11.61
CA PHE A 232 -4.20 6.05 -12.94
C PHE A 232 -4.34 7.16 -13.98
N ARG A 233 -5.34 8.04 -13.89
CA ARG A 233 -5.41 9.25 -14.73
C ARG A 233 -4.23 10.19 -14.45
N ALA A 234 -3.86 10.39 -13.18
CA ALA A 234 -2.68 11.17 -12.82
C ALA A 234 -1.36 10.52 -13.24
N ALA A 235 -1.30 9.19 -13.27
CA ALA A 235 -0.18 8.43 -13.80
C ALA A 235 -0.06 8.59 -15.32
N ALA A 236 -1.17 8.62 -16.06
CA ALA A 236 -1.19 8.74 -17.51
C ALA A 236 -1.18 10.20 -18.02
N SER A 237 -1.25 11.20 -17.13
CA SER A 237 -1.41 12.62 -17.52
C SER A 237 -0.15 13.29 -18.09
N ARG A 238 0.98 12.59 -18.11
CA ARG A 238 2.27 13.13 -18.55
C ARG A 238 2.96 12.20 -19.55
N PRO A 239 3.79 12.73 -20.46
CA PRO A 239 4.59 11.89 -21.35
C PRO A 239 5.69 11.14 -20.59
N ALA A 240 6.27 10.12 -21.22
CA ALA A 240 7.47 9.47 -20.72
C ALA A 240 8.59 10.50 -20.45
N PRO A 241 9.39 10.33 -19.39
CA PRO A 241 9.36 9.23 -18.41
C PRO A 241 8.44 9.49 -17.20
N TYR A 242 7.64 10.56 -17.21
CA TYR A 242 6.87 11.02 -16.06
C TYR A 242 5.45 10.49 -15.98
N GLY A 243 4.98 9.79 -17.01
CA GLY A 243 3.69 9.11 -16.99
C GLY A 243 3.71 7.74 -17.64
N VAL A 244 2.75 6.92 -17.24
CA VAL A 244 2.47 5.62 -17.86
C VAL A 244 1.96 5.90 -19.26
N CYS A 245 2.73 5.47 -20.25
CA CYS A 245 2.47 5.84 -21.64
C CYS A 245 1.51 4.85 -22.31
N PRO A 246 0.66 5.35 -23.24
CA PRO A 246 -0.18 4.47 -24.03
C PRO A 246 0.69 3.55 -24.87
N TYR A 247 0.44 2.25 -24.76
CA TYR A 247 1.00 1.20 -25.60
C TYR A 247 -0.16 0.26 -25.96
N PRO A 248 -0.76 0.37 -27.16
CA PRO A 248 -2.05 -0.28 -27.47
C PRO A 248 -2.09 -1.80 -27.23
N ALA A 249 -0.95 -2.48 -27.41
CA ALA A 249 -0.83 -3.91 -27.22
C ALA A 249 -0.56 -4.34 -25.75
N SER A 250 -0.34 -3.38 -24.85
CA SER A 250 -0.10 -3.66 -23.43
C SER A 250 -1.40 -3.89 -22.66
N ARG A 251 -1.39 -4.89 -21.78
CA ARG A 251 -2.40 -5.15 -20.74
C ARG A 251 -1.64 -5.45 -19.46
N ALA A 252 -2.14 -5.04 -18.31
CA ALA A 252 -1.51 -5.35 -17.03
C ALA A 252 -2.58 -5.67 -15.99
N ILE A 253 -2.21 -6.50 -15.02
CA ILE A 253 -3.06 -6.84 -13.89
C ILE A 253 -2.38 -6.30 -12.64
N TYR A 254 -3.12 -5.51 -11.86
CA TYR A 254 -2.63 -4.95 -10.61
C TYR A 254 -3.38 -5.55 -9.42
N ALA A 255 -2.62 -5.96 -8.42
CA ALA A 255 -3.09 -6.15 -7.06
C ALA A 255 -2.91 -4.86 -6.27
N VAL A 256 -3.82 -4.62 -5.33
CA VAL A 256 -3.81 -3.41 -4.53
C VAL A 256 -3.97 -3.73 -3.07
N ASP A 257 -3.09 -3.14 -2.25
CA ASP A 257 -3.18 -3.20 -0.80
C ASP A 257 -3.87 -1.94 -0.28
N LEU A 258 -5.10 -2.12 0.22
CA LEU A 258 -5.86 -1.10 0.92
C LEU A 258 -5.78 -1.35 2.43
N MET A 259 -5.64 -0.27 3.20
CA MET A 259 -5.80 -0.30 4.65
C MET A 259 -6.98 0.60 5.03
N LEU A 260 -7.83 0.11 5.92
CA LEU A 260 -8.97 0.89 6.43
C LEU A 260 -8.58 1.60 7.71
N LYS A 261 -8.89 2.89 7.81
CA LYS A 261 -8.67 3.71 9.00
C LYS A 261 -9.99 4.30 9.47
N TRP A 262 -10.23 4.29 10.78
CA TRP A 262 -11.37 5.01 11.35
C TRP A 262 -11.25 6.52 11.15
N SER A 263 -12.35 7.11 10.71
CA SER A 263 -12.61 8.55 10.71
C SER A 263 -13.79 8.86 11.63
N THR A 264 -13.92 10.12 12.06
CA THR A 264 -15.00 10.57 12.94
C THR A 264 -15.48 11.94 12.50
N ALA A 265 -16.78 12.09 12.23
CA ALA A 265 -17.38 13.38 11.92
C ALA A 265 -17.44 14.27 13.15
N PRO A 266 -17.66 15.59 12.95
CA PRO A 266 -17.94 16.52 14.04
C PRO A 266 -19.10 16.10 14.95
N ASN A 267 -20.07 15.34 14.42
CA ASN A 267 -21.22 14.82 15.17
C ASN A 267 -20.91 13.54 15.98
N GLY A 268 -19.68 13.02 15.91
CA GLY A 268 -19.25 11.80 16.60
C GLY A 268 -19.48 10.49 15.83
N GLU A 269 -20.09 10.56 14.65
CA GLU A 269 -20.31 9.41 13.77
C GLU A 269 -18.98 8.90 13.21
N ARG A 270 -18.80 7.57 13.13
CA ARG A 270 -17.55 6.95 12.67
C ARG A 270 -17.76 6.17 11.39
N TRP A 271 -16.82 6.28 10.46
CA TRP A 271 -16.77 5.49 9.23
C TRP A 271 -15.33 5.06 8.91
N PHE A 272 -15.18 4.13 7.98
CA PHE A 272 -13.86 3.75 7.45
C PHE A 272 -13.47 4.60 6.25
N CYS A 273 -12.24 5.08 6.26
CA CYS A 273 -11.58 5.64 5.07
C CYS A 273 -10.57 4.62 4.53
N GLN A 274 -10.65 4.37 3.23
CA GLN A 274 -9.64 3.61 2.48
C GLN A 274 -8.33 4.39 2.38
N ASN A 275 -7.23 3.69 2.59
CA ASN A 275 -5.89 4.19 2.39
C ASN A 275 -5.18 3.25 1.41
N LEU A 276 -4.86 3.77 0.22
CA LEU A 276 -4.07 3.07 -0.77
C LEU A 276 -2.61 3.01 -0.30
N THR A 277 -2.13 1.82 0.04
CA THR A 277 -0.79 1.64 0.61
C THR A 277 0.21 1.02 -0.36
N ARG A 278 -0.28 0.32 -1.39
CA ARG A 278 0.56 -0.26 -2.42
C ARG A 278 -0.27 -0.64 -3.65
N VAL A 279 0.29 -0.41 -4.83
CA VAL A 279 -0.12 -1.07 -6.06
C VAL A 279 1.02 -2.00 -6.48
N GLN A 280 0.72 -3.24 -6.79
CA GLN A 280 1.68 -4.25 -7.22
C GLN A 280 1.22 -4.88 -8.53
N GLU A 281 2.12 -5.01 -9.47
CA GLU A 281 1.89 -5.79 -10.68
C GLU A 281 1.80 -7.29 -10.32
N LEU A 282 0.77 -7.96 -10.84
CA LEU A 282 0.63 -9.40 -10.77
C LEU A 282 1.38 -10.03 -11.93
N LEU A 283 2.68 -10.23 -11.72
CA LEU A 283 3.55 -10.98 -12.60
C LEU A 283 3.31 -12.50 -12.44
N PRO A 284 3.42 -13.28 -13.54
CA PRO A 284 3.21 -14.74 -13.54
C PRO A 284 4.09 -15.55 -12.60
#